data_AF-A0A410V9C0-F1
#
_entry.id   AF-A0A410V9C0-F1
#
_cell.length_a   1.000
_cell.length_b   1.000
_cell.length_c   1.000
_cell.angle_alpha   90.00
_cell.angle_beta   90.00
_cell.angle_gamma   90.00
#
_symmetry.space_group_name_H-M   'P 1'
#
loop_
_entity.id
_entity.type
_entity.pdbx_description
1 polymer ?
#
loop_
_entity_poly.entity_id
_entity_poly.type
_entity_poly.pdbx_seq_one_letter_code
_entity_poly.pdbx_strand_id
1 'polypeptide(L)'
;MPEDANGQGRYGTDLLGITTVISVAIYLIPEGAHFFEMFNKLKMSSVDYMTMQRAYDGWALFGVAIVIAVGCTLGHAIAMWDIPVARWLSLGALALLIGAQVIFWCFIYPMNALTRNWTEIPANLGVVRLQWEYGHAASAALTLLALVLALCAVLSGVRGSSQPTRQV
;
A
#
# COMPACT_ATOMS: atom_id res chain seq x y z
N MET A 1 -13.88 -34.36 -26.09
CA MET A 1 -13.92 -32.88 -26.16
C MET A 1 -13.03 -32.38 -25.03
N PRO A 2 -11.84 -31.81 -25.27
CA PRO A 2 -11.04 -31.27 -24.17
C PRO A 2 -11.54 -29.87 -23.85
N GLU A 3 -12.26 -29.74 -22.73
CA GLU A 3 -12.60 -28.45 -22.13
C GLU A 3 -11.36 -27.79 -21.51
N ASP A 4 -11.15 -26.54 -21.92
CA ASP A 4 -10.97 -25.35 -21.08
C ASP A 4 -9.84 -25.23 -20.02
N ALA A 5 -8.93 -26.17 -19.85
CA ALA A 5 -7.84 -26.06 -18.86
C ALA A 5 -7.04 -24.73 -18.95
N ASN A 6 -6.94 -24.17 -20.16
CA ASN A 6 -6.27 -22.88 -20.41
C ASN A 6 -7.12 -21.66 -20.01
N GLY A 7 -8.45 -21.79 -19.99
CA GLY A 7 -9.38 -20.74 -19.57
C GLY A 7 -9.38 -20.56 -18.04
N GLN A 8 -9.43 -21.66 -17.29
CA GLN A 8 -9.46 -21.64 -15.82
C GLN A 8 -8.19 -21.02 -15.21
N GLY A 9 -7.01 -21.32 -15.77
CA GLY A 9 -5.75 -20.71 -15.35
C GLY A 9 -5.72 -19.19 -15.55
N ARG A 10 -6.34 -18.70 -16.63
CA ARG A 10 -6.39 -17.26 -16.96
C ARG A 10 -7.33 -16.48 -16.05
N TYR A 11 -8.49 -17.04 -15.70
CA TYR A 11 -9.40 -16.44 -14.72
C TYR A 11 -8.74 -16.30 -13.34
N GLY A 12 -7.94 -17.28 -12.93
CA GLY A 12 -7.19 -17.22 -11.67
C GLY A 12 -6.18 -16.07 -11.63
N THR A 13 -5.41 -15.87 -12.70
CA THR A 13 -4.44 -14.76 -12.78
C THR A 13 -5.11 -13.40 -12.87
N ASP A 14 -6.25 -13.30 -13.58
CA ASP A 14 -7.00 -12.05 -13.70
C ASP A 14 -7.60 -11.64 -12.35
N LEU A 15 -8.20 -12.59 -11.61
CA LEU A 15 -8.74 -12.36 -10.27
C LEU A 15 -7.64 -11.95 -9.28
N LEU A 16 -6.48 -12.61 -9.35
CA LEU A 16 -5.31 -12.24 -8.54
C LEU A 16 -4.85 -10.81 -8.87
N GLY A 17 -4.74 -10.45 -10.15
CA GLY A 17 -4.35 -9.11 -10.57
C GLY A 17 -5.31 -8.03 -10.07
N ILE A 18 -6.62 -8.24 -10.21
CA ILE A 18 -7.66 -7.34 -9.70
C ILE A 18 -7.55 -7.19 -8.18
N THR A 19 -7.42 -8.31 -7.47
CA THR A 19 -7.32 -8.31 -6.00
C THR A 19 -6.06 -7.59 -5.52
N THR A 20 -4.93 -7.76 -6.21
CA THR A 20 -3.68 -7.03 -5.95
C THR A 20 -3.89 -5.52 -6.09
N VAL A 21 -4.49 -5.06 -7.19
CA VAL A 21 -4.71 -3.61 -7.41
C VAL A 21 -5.66 -3.03 -6.37
N ILE A 22 -6.78 -3.70 -6.11
CA ILE A 22 -7.79 -3.22 -5.15
C ILE A 22 -7.21 -3.17 -3.73
N SER A 23 -6.50 -4.21 -3.30
CA SER A 23 -5.91 -4.24 -1.96
C SER A 23 -4.84 -3.16 -1.77
N VAL A 24 -3.99 -2.91 -2.76
CA VAL A 24 -3.02 -1.80 -2.70
C VAL A 24 -3.73 -0.44 -2.70
N ALA A 25 -4.81 -0.27 -3.46
CA ALA A 25 -5.61 0.95 -3.42
C ALA A 25 -6.27 1.18 -2.05
N ILE A 26 -6.76 0.12 -1.38
CA ILE A 26 -7.30 0.22 -0.02
C ILE A 26 -6.20 0.57 0.99
N TYR A 27 -5.00 0.00 0.85
CA TYR A 27 -3.86 0.39 1.68
C TYR A 27 -3.50 1.88 1.47
N LEU A 28 -3.60 2.42 0.25
CA LEU A 28 -3.35 3.84 0.01
C LEU A 28 -4.31 4.78 0.77
N ILE A 29 -5.52 4.35 1.11
CA ILE A 29 -6.57 5.21 1.72
C ILE A 29 -6.08 5.94 2.98
N PRO A 30 -5.66 5.27 4.07
CA PRO A 30 -5.24 5.95 5.29
C PRO A 30 -4.02 6.86 5.05
N GLU A 31 -3.04 6.41 4.27
CA GLU A 31 -1.83 7.20 3.98
C GLU A 31 -2.15 8.46 3.18
N GLY A 32 -3.01 8.34 2.16
CA GLY A 32 -3.47 9.45 1.35
C GLY A 32 -4.30 10.46 2.14
N ALA A 33 -5.17 9.98 3.04
CA ALA A 33 -5.94 10.85 3.94
C ALA A 33 -5.00 11.73 4.78
N HIS A 34 -4.03 11.12 5.46
CA HIS A 34 -3.03 11.86 6.23
C HIS A 34 -2.24 12.86 5.37
N PHE A 35 -1.79 12.47 4.18
CA PHE A 35 -1.05 13.37 3.29
C PHE A 35 -1.84 14.65 2.95
N PHE A 36 -3.11 14.53 2.56
CA PHE A 36 -3.92 15.68 2.18
C PHE A 36 -4.40 16.51 3.38
N GLU A 37 -4.62 15.87 4.54
CA GLU A 37 -5.07 16.56 5.75
C GLU A 37 -3.92 17.29 6.47
N MET A 38 -2.68 16.79 6.35
CA MET A 38 -1.47 17.31 7.02
C MET A 38 -1.32 18.83 6.86
N PHE A 39 -1.56 19.38 5.66
CA PHE A 39 -1.36 20.81 5.39
C PHE A 39 -2.20 21.73 6.29
N ASN A 40 -3.39 21.29 6.67
CA ASN A 40 -4.27 22.03 7.56
C ASN A 40 -4.03 21.64 9.02
N LYS A 41 -3.80 20.35 9.30
CA LYS A 41 -3.51 19.86 10.66
C LYS A 41 -2.28 20.49 11.28
N LEU A 42 -1.19 20.66 10.52
CA LEU A 42 0.05 21.23 11.05
C LEU A 42 -0.08 22.70 11.47
N LYS A 43 -1.12 23.41 11.00
CA LYS A 43 -1.44 24.80 11.39
C LYS A 43 -2.29 24.89 12.65
N MET A 44 -2.87 23.78 13.10
CA MET A 44 -3.78 23.74 14.24
C MET A 44 -3.05 23.96 15.57
N SER A 45 -3.80 24.44 16.56
CA SER A 45 -3.37 24.41 17.95
C SER A 45 -3.14 22.97 18.40
N SER A 46 -2.37 22.78 19.47
CA SER A 46 -2.13 21.43 20.03
C SER A 46 -3.43 20.72 20.40
N VAL A 47 -4.39 21.43 20.99
CA VAL A 47 -5.67 20.85 21.43
C VAL A 47 -6.53 20.43 20.23
N ASP A 48 -6.61 21.28 19.20
CA ASP A 48 -7.39 20.98 18.00
C ASP A 48 -6.78 19.81 17.21
N TYR A 49 -5.44 19.77 17.09
CA TYR A 49 -4.74 18.65 16.47
C TYR A 49 -5.06 17.34 17.18
N MET A 50 -4.97 17.30 18.51
CA MET A 50 -5.26 16.10 19.30
C MET A 50 -6.72 15.69 19.22
N THR A 51 -7.65 16.66 19.15
CA THR A 51 -9.07 16.40 18.92
C THR A 51 -9.30 15.76 17.55
N MET A 52 -8.65 16.30 16.51
CA MET A 52 -8.74 15.77 15.14
C MET A 52 -8.18 14.36 15.03
N GLN A 53 -7.09 14.02 15.75
CA GLN A 53 -6.53 12.67 15.77
C GLN A 53 -7.53 11.60 16.20
N ARG A 54 -8.55 11.95 17.00
CA ARG A 54 -9.58 11.00 17.43
C ARG A 54 -10.43 10.48 16.26
N ALA A 55 -10.47 11.19 15.13
CA ALA A 55 -11.13 10.72 13.91
C ALA A 55 -10.53 9.41 13.37
N TYR A 56 -9.31 9.07 13.77
CA TYR A 56 -8.60 7.86 13.36
C TYR A 56 -8.69 6.71 14.36
N ASP A 57 -9.51 6.84 15.40
CA ASP A 57 -9.75 5.74 16.33
C ASP A 57 -10.23 4.48 15.58
N GLY A 58 -9.58 3.35 15.82
CA GLY A 58 -9.88 2.08 15.14
C GLY A 58 -9.19 1.86 13.80
N TRP A 59 -8.43 2.83 13.28
CA TRP A 59 -7.74 2.70 11.99
C TRP A 59 -6.63 1.63 11.97
N ALA A 60 -6.23 1.10 13.13
CA ALA A 60 -5.36 -0.07 13.21
C ALA A 60 -5.89 -1.28 12.41
N LEU A 61 -7.21 -1.36 12.16
CA LEU A 61 -7.82 -2.40 11.33
C LEU A 61 -7.36 -2.37 9.86
N PHE A 62 -6.87 -1.23 9.36
CA PHE A 62 -6.21 -1.18 8.05
C PHE A 62 -4.97 -2.08 7.97
N GLY A 63 -4.40 -2.49 9.11
CA GLY A 63 -3.36 -3.53 9.18
C GLY A 63 -3.74 -4.82 8.45
N VAL A 64 -5.03 -5.21 8.44
CA VAL A 64 -5.52 -6.37 7.69
C VAL A 64 -5.41 -6.13 6.18
N ALA A 65 -5.82 -4.95 5.71
CA ALA A 65 -5.72 -4.58 4.29
C ALA A 65 -4.25 -4.53 3.82
N ILE A 66 -3.34 -4.07 4.68
CA ILE A 66 -1.90 -4.05 4.42
C ILE A 66 -1.36 -5.47 4.19
N VAL A 67 -1.68 -6.42 5.07
CA VAL A 67 -1.23 -7.82 4.95
C VAL A 67 -1.74 -8.43 3.65
N ILE A 68 -3.02 -8.19 3.31
CA ILE A 68 -3.61 -8.65 2.06
C ILE A 68 -2.88 -8.03 0.85
N ALA A 69 -2.63 -6.73 0.86
CA ALA A 69 -1.95 -6.04 -0.24
C ALA A 69 -0.54 -6.58 -0.49
N VAL A 70 0.25 -6.77 0.57
CA VAL A 70 1.60 -7.35 0.48
C VAL A 70 1.54 -8.79 -0.03
N GLY A 71 0.63 -9.60 0.51
CA GLY A 71 0.45 -11.00 0.13
C GLY A 71 0.02 -11.18 -1.33
N CYS A 72 -0.99 -10.43 -1.78
CA CYS A 72 -1.47 -10.45 -3.16
C CYS A 72 -0.40 -9.95 -4.14
N THR A 73 0.35 -8.89 -3.78
CA THR A 73 1.44 -8.37 -4.63
C THR A 73 2.58 -9.39 -4.79
N LEU A 74 2.95 -10.08 -3.70
CA LEU A 74 3.92 -11.17 -3.76
C LEU A 74 3.40 -12.34 -4.60
N GLY A 75 2.15 -12.76 -4.38
CA GLY A 75 1.50 -13.81 -5.17
C GLY A 75 1.48 -13.47 -6.67
N HIS A 76 1.19 -12.22 -7.02
CA HIS A 76 1.23 -11.74 -8.40
C HIS A 76 2.65 -11.77 -8.99
N ALA A 77 3.67 -11.36 -8.22
CA ALA A 77 5.06 -11.44 -8.66
C ALA A 77 5.50 -12.89 -8.97
N ILE A 78 5.06 -13.85 -8.15
CA ILE A 78 5.31 -15.28 -8.37
C ILE A 78 4.53 -15.79 -9.58
N ALA A 79 3.25 -15.46 -9.70
CA ALA A 79 2.42 -15.88 -10.83
C ALA A 79 2.95 -15.37 -12.18
N MET A 80 3.57 -14.20 -12.20
CA MET A 80 4.14 -13.58 -13.40
C MET A 80 5.61 -13.95 -13.66
N TRP A 81 6.13 -15.02 -13.04
CA TRP A 81 7.57 -15.32 -13.07
C TRP A 81 8.16 -15.42 -14.48
N ASP A 82 7.40 -15.98 -15.41
CA ASP A 82 7.78 -16.19 -16.82
C ASP A 82 7.51 -14.98 -17.73
N ILE A 83 6.96 -13.89 -17.18
CA ILE A 83 6.71 -12.63 -17.89
C ILE A 83 7.60 -11.55 -17.26
N PRO A 84 8.86 -11.37 -17.72
CA PRO A 84 9.88 -10.61 -16.98
C PRO A 84 9.48 -9.18 -16.63
N VAL A 85 8.79 -8.49 -17.54
CA VAL A 85 8.32 -7.10 -17.31
C VAL A 85 7.30 -7.07 -16.16
N ALA A 86 6.28 -7.94 -16.19
CA ALA A 86 5.26 -8.01 -15.16
C ALA A 86 5.84 -8.45 -13.80
N ARG A 87 6.77 -9.42 -13.81
CA ARG A 87 7.51 -9.85 -12.61
C ARG A 87 8.23 -8.69 -11.94
N TRP A 88 9.07 -7.97 -12.68
CA TRP A 88 9.88 -6.89 -12.09
C TRP A 88 9.05 -5.70 -11.63
N LEU A 89 7.97 -5.36 -12.34
CA LEU A 89 7.02 -4.34 -11.88
C LEU A 89 6.33 -4.77 -10.57
N SER A 90 5.93 -6.04 -10.44
CA SER A 90 5.33 -6.58 -9.22
C SER A 90 6.31 -6.59 -8.05
N LEU A 91 7.56 -7.00 -8.28
CA LEU A 91 8.61 -6.97 -7.26
C LEU A 91 8.95 -5.53 -6.83
N GLY A 92 8.95 -4.58 -7.77
CA GLY A 92 9.10 -3.16 -7.48
C GLY A 92 7.95 -2.63 -6.61
N ALA A 93 6.70 -2.97 -6.96
CA ALA A 93 5.53 -2.63 -6.14
C ALA A 93 5.67 -3.22 -4.72
N LEU A 94 6.01 -4.50 -4.60
CA LEU A 94 6.23 -5.16 -3.31
C LEU A 94 7.30 -4.47 -2.46
N ALA A 95 8.43 -4.11 -3.07
CA ALA A 95 9.52 -3.42 -2.39
C ALA A 95 9.07 -2.05 -1.84
N LEU A 96 8.26 -1.31 -2.58
CA LEU A 96 7.70 -0.03 -2.14
C LEU A 96 6.71 -0.20 -0.97
N LEU A 97 5.84 -1.22 -1.00
CA LEU A 97 4.95 -1.54 0.11
C LEU A 97 5.72 -1.91 1.38
N ILE A 98 6.79 -2.71 1.25
CA ILE A 98 7.69 -3.03 2.36
C ILE A 98 8.39 -1.76 2.85
N GLY A 99 8.81 -0.87 1.96
CA GLY A 99 9.37 0.43 2.32
C GLY A 99 8.41 1.28 3.15
N ALA A 100 7.14 1.36 2.77
CA ALA A 100 6.11 2.04 3.55
C ALA A 100 5.91 1.39 4.94
N GLN A 101 6.01 0.06 5.04
CA GLN A 101 5.98 -0.63 6.33
C GLN A 101 7.20 -0.30 7.21
N VAL A 102 8.39 -0.23 6.63
CA VAL A 102 9.58 0.22 7.36
C VAL A 102 9.40 1.64 7.88
N ILE A 103 8.82 2.54 7.08
CA ILE A 103 8.50 3.90 7.54
C ILE A 103 7.51 3.86 8.71
N PHE A 104 6.46 3.05 8.61
CA PHE A 104 5.49 2.90 9.69
C PHE A 104 6.16 2.47 11.01
N TRP A 105 6.91 1.39 10.99
CA TRP A 105 7.50 0.84 12.22
C TRP A 105 8.59 1.74 12.81
N CYS A 106 9.36 2.44 11.98
CA CYS A 106 10.48 3.27 12.44
C CYS A 106 10.08 4.71 12.80
N PHE A 107 9.06 5.29 12.16
CA PHE A 107 8.77 6.72 12.27
C PHE A 107 7.35 7.03 12.75
N ILE A 108 6.35 6.21 12.40
CA ILE A 108 4.94 6.45 12.73
C ILE A 108 4.57 5.77 14.06
N TYR A 109 4.79 4.46 14.15
CA TYR A 109 4.44 3.65 15.31
C TYR A 109 5.04 4.18 16.62
N PRO A 110 6.31 4.63 16.69
CA PRO A 110 6.85 5.18 17.93
C PRO A 110 6.10 6.42 18.41
N MET A 111 5.57 7.24 17.50
CA MET A 111 4.79 8.43 17.86
C MET A 111 3.39 8.05 18.34
N ASN A 112 2.77 7.02 17.75
CA ASN A 112 1.54 6.43 18.29
C ASN A 112 1.76 5.90 19.71
N ALA A 113 2.85 5.16 19.95
CA ALA A 113 3.17 4.64 21.27
C ALA A 113 3.43 5.76 22.30
N LEU A 114 4.20 6.78 21.93
CA LEU A 114 4.53 7.93 22.80
C LEU A 114 3.30 8.74 23.22
N THR A 115 2.30 8.84 22.34
CA THR A 115 1.05 9.59 22.58
C THR A 115 -0.07 8.72 23.14
N ARG A 116 0.21 7.44 23.43
CA ARG A 116 -0.80 6.41 23.77
C ARG A 116 -1.96 6.37 22.77
N ASN A 117 -1.63 6.36 21.49
CA ASN A 117 -2.56 6.50 20.36
C ASN A 117 -3.35 7.81 20.45
N TRP A 118 -2.62 8.92 20.57
CA TRP A 118 -3.17 10.27 20.58
C TRP A 118 -4.22 10.53 21.68
N THR A 119 -4.10 9.86 22.84
CA THR A 119 -4.86 10.18 24.05
C THR A 119 -4.09 11.06 25.02
N GLU A 120 -2.76 11.16 24.86
CA GLU A 120 -1.88 11.93 25.74
C GLU A 120 -1.07 12.96 24.96
N ILE A 121 -0.95 14.15 25.53
CA ILE A 121 -0.19 15.27 24.95
C ILE A 121 1.24 15.23 25.48
N PRO A 122 2.24 14.86 24.67
CA PRO A 122 3.64 14.88 25.09
C PRO A 122 4.17 16.32 25.11
N ALA A 123 5.19 16.57 25.96
CA ALA A 123 5.82 17.88 26.08
C ALA A 123 6.42 18.38 24.74
N ASN A 124 6.87 17.48 23.88
CA ASN A 124 7.47 17.75 22.57
C ASN A 124 6.50 17.53 21.40
N LEU A 125 5.19 17.73 21.58
CA LEU A 125 4.17 17.48 20.56
C LEU A 125 4.50 18.07 19.17
N GLY A 126 5.12 19.25 19.12
CA GLY A 126 5.53 19.89 17.87
C GLY A 126 6.43 19.01 16.99
N VAL A 127 7.40 18.32 17.60
CA VAL A 127 8.30 17.38 16.89
C VAL A 127 7.55 16.08 16.56
N VAL A 128 6.76 15.58 17.52
CA VAL A 128 6.00 14.33 17.40
C VAL A 128 5.02 14.39 16.22
N ARG A 129 4.23 15.46 16.11
CA ARG A 129 3.27 15.63 15.01
C ARG A 129 3.96 15.78 13.65
N LEU A 130 5.08 16.51 13.58
CA LEU A 130 5.82 16.66 12.33
C LEU A 130 6.34 15.30 11.85
N GLN A 131 7.01 14.55 12.73
CA GLN A 131 7.55 13.24 12.37
C GLN A 131 6.45 12.29 11.90
N TRP A 132 5.33 12.25 12.61
CA TRP A 132 4.22 11.35 12.29
C TRP A 132 3.56 11.70 10.95
N GLU A 133 3.26 12.98 10.72
CA GLU A 133 2.62 13.43 9.48
C GLU A 133 3.55 13.27 8.26
N TYR A 134 4.84 13.60 8.39
CA TYR A 134 5.80 13.37 7.30
C TYR A 134 6.07 11.88 7.05
N GLY A 135 6.02 11.04 8.09
CA GLY A 135 6.08 9.59 7.94
C GLY A 135 4.92 9.06 7.10
N HIS A 136 3.70 9.51 7.37
CA HIS A 136 2.53 9.17 6.55
C HIS A 136 2.62 9.74 5.14
N ALA A 137 3.08 10.98 4.98
CA ALA A 137 3.26 11.59 3.67
C ALA A 137 4.25 10.81 2.79
N ALA A 138 5.38 10.36 3.37
CA ALA A 138 6.35 9.52 2.66
C ALA A 138 5.76 8.15 2.33
N SER A 139 5.03 7.53 3.26
CA SER A 139 4.35 6.24 3.04
C SER A 139 3.29 6.34 1.94
N ALA A 140 2.53 7.44 1.89
CA ALA A 140 1.54 7.70 0.84
C ALA A 140 2.18 7.77 -0.55
N ALA A 141 3.34 8.44 -0.67
CA ALA A 141 4.08 8.50 -1.93
C ALA A 141 4.57 7.13 -2.38
N LEU A 142 5.12 6.32 -1.46
CA LEU A 142 5.55 4.95 -1.77
C LEU A 142 4.38 4.05 -2.18
N THR A 143 3.28 4.08 -1.42
CA THR A 143 2.10 3.24 -1.69
C THR A 143 1.39 3.66 -2.98
N LEU A 144 1.35 4.96 -3.32
CA LEU A 144 0.84 5.43 -4.61
C LEU A 144 1.70 4.94 -5.77
N LEU A 145 3.03 5.04 -5.66
CA LEU A 145 3.92 4.50 -6.68
C LEU A 145 3.78 2.97 -6.79
N ALA A 146 3.62 2.27 -5.67
CA ALA A 146 3.35 0.84 -5.65
C ALA A 146 2.05 0.49 -6.41
N LEU A 147 0.99 1.28 -6.22
CA LEU A 147 -0.28 1.12 -6.95
C LEU A 147 -0.08 1.28 -8.47
N VAL A 148 0.67 2.30 -8.89
CA VAL A 148 0.99 2.52 -10.30
C VAL A 148 1.78 1.34 -10.88
N LEU A 149 2.80 0.85 -10.15
CA LEU A 149 3.57 -0.31 -10.58
C LEU A 149 2.73 -1.58 -10.63
N ALA A 150 1.83 -1.81 -9.67
CA ALA A 150 0.92 -2.95 -9.66
C ALA A 150 -0.05 -2.91 -10.86
N LEU A 151 -0.61 -1.74 -11.18
CA LEU A 151 -1.44 -1.56 -12.38
C LEU A 151 -0.66 -1.88 -13.66
N CYS A 152 0.54 -1.33 -13.80
CA CYS A 152 1.41 -1.62 -14.94
C CYS A 152 1.76 -3.11 -15.01
N ALA A 153 2.04 -3.75 -13.87
CA ALA A 153 2.37 -5.17 -13.80
C ALA A 153 1.21 -6.05 -14.31
N VAL A 154 -0.01 -5.79 -13.84
CA VAL A 154 -1.21 -6.51 -14.27
C VAL A 154 -1.44 -6.33 -15.77
N LEU A 155 -1.37 -5.09 -16.29
CA LEU A 155 -1.55 -4.82 -17.72
C LEU A 155 -0.46 -5.49 -18.58
N SER A 156 0.79 -5.50 -18.11
CA SER A 156 1.88 -6.22 -18.77
C SER A 156 1.70 -7.73 -18.73
N GLY A 157 1.17 -8.28 -17.64
CA GLY A 157 0.85 -9.70 -17.49
C GLY A 157 -0.20 -10.14 -18.52
N VAL A 158 -1.33 -9.44 -18.58
CA VAL A 158 -2.41 -9.71 -19.54
C VAL A 158 -1.91 -9.68 -21.00
N ARG A 159 -1.05 -8.71 -21.34
CA ARG A 159 -0.45 -8.60 -22.67
C ARG A 159 0.53 -9.73 -22.96
N GLY A 160 1.39 -10.07 -21.99
CA GLY A 160 2.40 -11.13 -22.12
C GLY A 160 1.77 -12.52 -22.29
N SER A 161 0.70 -12.81 -21.56
CA SER A 161 -0.06 -14.07 -21.69
C SER A 161 -0.84 -14.20 -22.99
N SER A 162 -1.06 -13.10 -23.72
CA SER A 162 -1.82 -13.08 -24.97
C SER A 162 -0.95 -13.26 -26.23
N GLN A 163 0.39 -13.20 -26.11
CA GLN A 163 1.27 -13.43 -27.27
C GLN A 163 1.49 -14.93 -27.49
N PRO A 164 1.24 -15.47 -28.70
CA PRO A 164 1.56 -16.86 -29.01
C PRO A 164 3.08 -17.05 -28.89
N THR A 165 3.49 -18.11 -28.20
CA THR A 165 4.89 -18.50 -28.06
C THR A 165 5.50 -18.60 -29.46
N ARG A 166 6.45 -17.72 -29.79
CA ARG A 166 7.22 -17.82 -31.04
C ARG A 166 8.04 -19.10 -30.93
N GLN A 167 7.57 -20.19 -31.51
CA GLN A 167 8.43 -21.35 -31.76
C GLN A 167 9.47 -20.92 -32.78
N VAL A 168 10.73 -20.93 -32.36
CA VAL A 168 11.91 -20.77 -33.22
C VAL A 168 12.56 -22.14 -33.32
#